data_AF-A0A8T1VLJ9-F1
#
_entry.id   AF-A0A8T1VLJ9-F1
#
_cell.length_a   1.000
_cell.length_b   1.000
_cell.length_c   1.000
_cell.angle_alpha   90.00
_cell.angle_beta   90.00
_cell.angle_gamma   90.00
#
_symmetry.space_group_name_H-M   'P 1'
#
loop_
_entity.id
_entity.type
_entity.pdbx_description
1 polymer ?
#
loop_
_entity_poly.entity_id
_entity_poly.type
_entity_poly.pdbx_seq_one_letter_code
_entity_poly.pdbx_strand_id
1 'polypeptide(L)'
;MRLSYALLVAASALLATSSALSPELDAGRRSLRSIETVHNDDAAEEERAGVVAAFYHKFDFNLLDDVLHRLPEQFQRMRTEPETLRNMFKLWKTSYMSVDDVVIYMTREGLSEKAISQFKTAYEAYIVHAVAVAKAARVAKAAKTAKAAKAAAAVRVH
;
A
#
# COMPACT_ATOMS: atom_id res chain seq x y z
N MET A 1 47.75 -6.48 -7.72
CA MET A 1 47.34 -7.88 -7.48
C MET A 1 47.59 -8.20 -6.02
N ARG A 2 46.51 -8.54 -5.30
CA ARG A 2 46.48 -9.49 -4.17
C ARG A 2 47.38 -9.20 -2.97
N LEU A 3 46.82 -8.65 -1.89
CA LEU A 3 47.17 -9.05 -0.51
C LEU A 3 46.26 -8.44 0.57
N SER A 4 44.94 -8.52 0.36
CA SER A 4 43.97 -8.15 1.41
C SER A 4 42.86 -9.20 1.57
N TYR A 5 43.16 -10.46 1.25
CA TYR A 5 42.26 -11.62 1.43
C TYR A 5 42.58 -12.42 2.70
N ALA A 6 43.20 -11.81 3.72
CA ALA A 6 43.66 -12.50 4.92
C ALA A 6 42.80 -12.23 6.17
N LEU A 7 41.53 -11.81 6.02
CA LEU A 7 40.68 -11.43 7.16
C LEU A 7 39.26 -12.03 7.14
N LEU A 8 38.99 -13.04 6.30
CA LEU A 8 37.63 -13.57 6.08
C LEU A 8 37.46 -15.08 6.33
N VAL A 9 38.23 -15.67 7.26
CA VAL A 9 38.18 -17.13 7.53
C VAL A 9 37.98 -17.50 9.00
N ALA A 10 37.84 -16.54 9.93
CA ALA A 10 37.82 -16.85 11.38
C ALA A 10 36.47 -16.59 12.10
N ALA A 11 35.31 -16.67 11.42
CA ALA A 11 34.02 -16.39 12.06
C ALA A 11 32.89 -17.40 11.76
N SER A 12 33.21 -18.61 11.29
CA SER A 12 32.21 -19.65 11.00
C SER A 12 32.39 -20.88 11.90
N ALA A 13 32.46 -20.68 13.22
CA ALA A 13 32.44 -21.77 14.19
C ALA A 13 31.97 -21.28 15.56
N LEU A 14 30.69 -20.89 15.69
CA LEU A 14 30.03 -20.69 17.00
C LEU A 14 28.49 -20.47 16.87
N LEU A 15 27.80 -21.31 16.09
CA LEU A 15 26.33 -21.41 16.12
C LEU A 15 25.90 -22.87 16.00
N ALA A 16 26.49 -23.70 16.86
CA ALA A 16 26.01 -25.03 17.15
C ALA A 16 26.13 -25.22 18.67
N THR A 17 25.11 -25.84 19.27
CA THR A 17 24.80 -25.94 20.71
C THR A 17 24.02 -24.72 21.24
N SER A 18 22.84 -24.83 21.85
CA SER A 18 22.19 -25.96 22.50
C SER A 18 20.69 -25.69 22.62
N SER A 19 19.86 -26.60 22.10
CA SER A 19 18.48 -26.75 22.55
C SER A 19 18.50 -27.29 23.98
N ALA A 20 18.18 -26.45 24.96
CA ALA A 20 17.92 -26.88 26.32
C ALA A 20 16.54 -26.39 26.74
N LEU A 21 15.72 -27.35 27.14
CA LEU A 21 14.33 -27.24 27.55
C LEU A 21 14.10 -26.32 28.76
N SER A 22 12.88 -25.79 28.80
CA SER A 22 12.10 -25.31 29.95
C SER A 22 12.50 -23.97 30.57
N PRO A 23 11.54 -23.04 30.61
CA PRO A 23 10.80 -22.91 31.88
C PRO A 23 9.29 -23.17 31.73
N GLU A 24 8.82 -24.10 32.57
CA GLU A 24 7.58 -24.05 33.33
C GLU A 24 6.39 -23.28 32.70
N LEU A 25 5.53 -24.06 32.05
CA LEU A 25 4.18 -23.65 31.65
C LEU A 25 3.32 -23.45 32.91
N ASP A 26 3.29 -22.23 33.46
CA ASP A 26 2.08 -21.77 34.14
C ASP A 26 1.07 -21.35 33.06
N ALA A 27 0.13 -22.26 32.82
CA ALA A 27 -0.91 -22.16 31.82
C ALA A 27 -2.00 -21.15 32.23
N GLY A 28 -1.62 -19.88 32.38
CA GLY A 28 -2.55 -18.77 32.37
C GLY A 28 -3.07 -18.54 30.96
N ARG A 29 -4.13 -19.26 30.56
CA ARG A 29 -4.85 -19.09 29.29
C ARG A 29 -5.42 -17.66 29.18
N ARG A 30 -4.59 -16.70 28.77
CA ARG A 30 -5.06 -15.45 28.16
C ARG A 30 -5.62 -15.81 26.80
N SER A 31 -6.93 -16.09 26.77
CA SER A 31 -7.71 -16.17 25.54
C SER A 31 -7.63 -14.81 24.85
N LEU A 32 -6.74 -14.70 23.86
CA LEU A 32 -6.81 -13.62 22.89
C LEU A 32 -8.10 -13.87 22.10
N ARG A 33 -9.07 -12.95 22.25
CA ARG A 33 -10.31 -12.99 21.47
C ARG A 33 -9.93 -13.11 20.01
N SER A 34 -10.25 -14.26 19.41
CA SER A 34 -10.19 -14.47 17.97
C SER A 34 -11.14 -13.47 17.34
N ILE A 35 -10.60 -12.48 16.62
CA ILE A 35 -11.39 -11.65 15.72
C ILE A 35 -11.68 -12.57 14.54
N GLU A 36 -12.88 -13.13 14.53
CA GLU A 36 -13.47 -13.74 13.33
C GLU A 36 -13.48 -12.65 12.25
N THR A 37 -12.53 -12.73 11.33
CA THR A 37 -12.52 -11.90 10.14
C THR A 37 -13.73 -12.32 9.32
N VAL A 38 -14.82 -11.56 9.44
CA VAL A 38 -15.92 -11.63 8.49
C VAL A 38 -15.32 -11.28 7.12
N HIS A 39 -15.06 -12.32 6.34
CA HIS A 39 -14.34 -12.33 5.07
C HIS A 39 -15.15 -11.69 3.92
N ASN A 40 -15.86 -10.59 4.21
CA ASN A 40 -16.72 -9.90 3.24
C ASN A 40 -16.23 -8.49 2.88
N ASP A 41 -15.36 -7.87 3.68
CA ASP A 41 -14.86 -6.52 3.37
C ASP A 41 -13.62 -6.54 2.46
N ASP A 42 -12.75 -7.56 2.55
CA ASP A 42 -11.57 -7.70 1.67
C ASP A 42 -11.93 -8.25 0.29
N ALA A 43 -12.89 -9.18 0.20
CA ALA A 43 -13.39 -9.68 -1.08
C ALA A 43 -14.08 -8.57 -1.91
N ALA A 44 -14.54 -7.50 -1.26
CA ALA A 44 -15.11 -6.35 -1.93
C ALA A 44 -14.04 -5.50 -2.63
N GLU A 45 -12.77 -5.53 -2.22
CA GLU A 45 -11.71 -4.75 -2.87
C GLU A 45 -11.20 -5.40 -4.16
N GLU A 46 -11.21 -6.74 -4.26
CA GLU A 46 -10.88 -7.43 -5.51
C GLU A 46 -11.98 -7.32 -6.57
N GLU A 47 -13.28 -7.41 -6.20
CA GLU A 47 -14.39 -7.16 -7.15
C GLU A 47 -14.49 -5.66 -7.53
N ARG A 48 -13.97 -4.74 -6.68
CA ARG A 48 -13.87 -3.29 -6.97
C ARG A 48 -12.90 -2.98 -8.12
N ALA A 49 -11.83 -3.78 -8.30
CA ALA A 49 -10.85 -3.60 -9.37
C ALA A 49 -11.41 -3.91 -10.77
N GLY A 50 -12.52 -4.64 -10.86
CA GLY A 50 -13.16 -4.98 -12.14
C GLY A 50 -13.96 -3.84 -12.79
N VAL A 51 -14.31 -2.79 -12.04
CA VAL A 51 -15.19 -1.71 -12.53
C VAL A 51 -14.41 -0.45 -12.94
N VAL A 52 -13.24 -0.23 -12.36
CA VAL A 52 -12.37 0.93 -12.66
C VAL A 52 -10.93 0.45 -12.73
N ALA A 53 -10.23 0.78 -13.82
CA ALA A 53 -8.83 0.39 -14.03
C ALA A 53 -7.93 0.82 -12.86
N ALA A 54 -6.89 0.03 -12.59
CA ALA A 54 -5.88 0.34 -11.58
C ALA A 54 -5.28 1.73 -11.84
N PHE A 55 -5.01 2.48 -10.77
CA PHE A 55 -4.41 3.80 -10.87
C PHE A 55 -2.98 3.69 -11.41
N TYR A 56 -2.68 4.45 -12.47
CA TYR A 56 -1.37 4.56 -13.08
C TYR A 56 -1.05 6.04 -13.32
N HIS A 57 0.18 6.45 -13.02
CA HIS A 57 0.68 7.79 -13.27
C HIS A 57 2.09 7.73 -13.86
N LYS A 58 2.34 8.50 -14.92
CA LYS A 58 3.64 8.59 -15.56
C LYS A 58 4.34 9.89 -15.15
N PHE A 59 5.47 9.76 -14.48
CA PHE A 59 6.32 10.88 -14.10
C PHE A 59 7.19 11.35 -15.28
N ASP A 60 7.54 12.64 -15.28
CA ASP A 60 8.33 13.31 -16.33
C ASP A 60 9.67 13.80 -15.77
N PHE A 61 10.51 12.86 -15.35
CA PHE A 61 11.87 13.14 -14.89
C PHE A 61 12.88 12.88 -16.01
N ASN A 62 13.73 13.87 -16.28
CA ASN A 62 14.83 13.72 -17.22
C ASN A 62 16.06 13.10 -16.55
N LEU A 63 16.96 12.54 -17.36
CA LEU A 63 18.22 11.95 -16.90
C LEU A 63 19.08 12.93 -16.08
N LEU A 64 19.02 14.23 -16.40
CA LEU A 64 19.71 15.27 -15.63
C LEU A 64 19.04 15.54 -14.27
N ASP A 65 17.72 15.42 -14.18
CA ASP A 65 17.01 15.56 -12.91
C ASP A 65 17.41 14.42 -11.94
N ASP A 66 17.63 13.22 -12.48
CA ASP A 66 18.03 12.04 -11.70
C ASP A 66 19.45 12.16 -11.12
N VAL A 67 20.32 12.90 -11.79
CA VAL A 67 21.71 13.13 -11.36
C VAL A 67 21.82 14.32 -10.41
N LEU A 68 21.16 15.44 -10.71
CA LEU A 68 21.27 16.69 -9.93
C LEU A 68 20.32 16.75 -8.73
N HIS A 69 19.17 16.09 -8.85
CA HIS A 69 18.07 16.14 -7.88
C HIS A 69 17.59 14.73 -7.56
N ARG A 70 18.56 13.87 -7.20
CA ARG A 70 18.31 12.47 -6.88
C ARG A 70 17.19 12.35 -5.85
N LEU A 71 16.12 11.66 -6.24
CA LEU A 71 15.00 11.41 -5.34
C LEU A 71 15.44 10.51 -4.17
N PRO A 72 14.90 10.73 -2.96
CA PRO A 72 15.05 9.78 -1.87
C PRO A 72 14.49 8.41 -2.29
N GLU A 73 15.04 7.34 -1.71
CA GLU A 73 14.77 5.94 -2.13
C GLU A 73 13.28 5.61 -2.17
N GLN A 74 12.51 6.07 -1.17
CA GLN A 74 11.07 5.85 -1.13
C GLN A 74 10.33 6.45 -2.33
N PHE A 75 10.70 7.68 -2.74
CA PHE A 75 10.07 8.35 -3.88
C PHE A 75 10.58 7.79 -5.21
N GLN A 76 11.82 7.30 -5.25
CA GLN A 76 12.31 6.55 -6.40
C GLN A 76 11.48 5.28 -6.63
N ARG A 77 11.18 4.52 -5.56
CA ARG A 77 10.27 3.37 -5.65
C ARG A 77 8.87 3.77 -6.07
N MET A 78 8.30 4.83 -5.49
CA MET A 78 6.99 5.34 -5.92
C MET A 78 6.98 5.74 -7.40
N ARG A 79 8.09 6.22 -7.96
CA ARG A 79 8.18 6.53 -9.39
C ARG A 79 8.25 5.27 -10.25
N THR A 80 9.00 4.25 -9.85
CA THR A 80 9.27 3.06 -10.68
C THR A 80 8.26 1.94 -10.50
N GLU A 81 7.63 1.87 -9.34
CA GLU A 81 6.71 0.80 -8.94
C GLU A 81 5.30 1.37 -8.73
N PRO A 82 4.36 1.10 -9.67
CA PRO A 82 2.99 1.60 -9.58
C PRO A 82 2.24 1.15 -8.32
N GLU A 83 2.55 -0.05 -7.83
CA GLU A 83 1.99 -0.61 -6.59
C GLU A 83 2.41 0.19 -5.37
N THR A 84 3.70 0.51 -5.26
CA THR A 84 4.26 1.32 -4.18
C THR A 84 3.67 2.73 -4.21
N LEU A 85 3.55 3.33 -5.39
CA LEU A 85 2.87 4.62 -5.56
C LEU A 85 1.44 4.58 -5.02
N ARG A 86 0.66 3.59 -5.48
CA ARG A 86 -0.76 3.47 -5.14
C ARG A 86 -0.96 3.23 -3.65
N ASN A 87 -0.15 2.37 -3.05
CA ASN A 87 -0.21 2.07 -1.63
C ASN A 87 0.12 3.31 -0.79
N MET A 88 1.13 4.10 -1.21
CA MET A 88 1.45 5.33 -0.50
C MET A 88 0.37 6.40 -0.62
N PHE A 89 -0.17 6.60 -1.81
CA PHE A 89 -1.28 7.54 -1.98
C PHE A 89 -2.54 7.08 -1.26
N LYS A 90 -2.81 5.76 -1.21
CA LYS A 90 -3.87 5.18 -0.37
C LYS A 90 -3.64 5.56 1.08
N LEU A 91 -2.43 5.34 1.60
CA LEU A 91 -2.08 5.67 2.98
C LEU A 91 -2.31 7.15 3.29
N TRP A 92 -1.72 8.07 2.50
CA TRP A 92 -1.90 9.51 2.69
C TRP A 92 -3.36 9.92 2.70
N LYS A 93 -4.15 9.39 1.75
CA LYS A 93 -5.58 9.66 1.68
C LYS A 93 -6.33 9.12 2.91
N THR A 94 -6.02 7.91 3.36
CA THR A 94 -6.66 7.30 4.54
C THR A 94 -6.24 7.97 5.85
N SER A 95 -5.04 8.55 5.88
CA SER A 95 -4.54 9.37 6.98
C SER A 95 -5.04 10.82 6.91
N TYR A 96 -5.96 11.14 6.00
CA TYR A 96 -6.54 12.46 5.80
C TYR A 96 -5.50 13.56 5.48
N MET A 97 -4.36 13.21 4.89
CA MET A 97 -3.38 14.21 4.47
C MET A 97 -3.95 15.02 3.29
N SER A 98 -4.02 16.34 3.48
CA SER A 98 -4.34 17.26 2.40
C SER A 98 -3.21 17.32 1.37
N VAL A 99 -3.49 17.90 0.20
CA VAL A 99 -2.45 18.12 -0.82
C VAL A 99 -1.33 19.01 -0.27
N ASP A 100 -1.67 20.00 0.56
CA ASP A 100 -0.68 20.89 1.18
C ASP A 100 0.17 20.16 2.23
N ASP A 101 -0.43 19.27 3.02
CA ASP A 101 0.32 18.43 3.97
C ASP A 101 1.31 17.51 3.25
N VAL A 102 0.92 16.96 2.10
CA VAL A 102 1.78 16.14 1.26
C VAL A 102 2.93 16.98 0.70
N VAL A 103 2.68 18.22 0.25
CA VAL A 103 3.73 19.14 -0.18
C VAL A 103 4.70 19.44 0.96
N ILE A 104 4.21 19.76 2.16
CA ILE A 104 5.05 20.01 3.35
C ILE A 104 5.90 18.77 3.67
N TYR A 105 5.31 17.58 3.61
CA TYR A 105 6.02 16.32 3.82
C TYR A 105 7.15 16.15 2.81
N MET A 106 6.87 16.29 1.52
CA MET A 106 7.87 16.14 0.45
C MET A 106 9.00 17.17 0.55
N THR A 107 8.70 18.41 0.93
CA THR A 107 9.70 19.45 1.21
C THR A 107 10.63 19.04 2.35
N ARG A 108 10.09 18.47 3.45
CA ARG A 108 10.88 17.99 4.59
C ARG A 108 11.75 16.79 4.24
N GLU A 109 11.28 15.94 3.34
CA GLU A 109 12.03 14.80 2.80
C GLU A 109 13.11 15.21 1.79
N GLY A 110 13.24 16.50 1.50
CA GLY A 110 14.31 17.05 0.65
C GLY A 110 14.05 16.92 -0.85
N LEU A 111 12.78 16.82 -1.28
CA LEU A 111 12.46 16.78 -2.71
C LEU A 111 12.68 18.14 -3.35
N SER A 112 13.14 18.14 -4.60
CA SER A 112 13.21 19.34 -5.43
C SER A 112 11.81 19.86 -5.75
N GLU A 113 11.68 21.16 -6.01
CA GLU A 113 10.39 21.78 -6.37
C GLU A 113 9.72 21.10 -7.57
N LYS A 114 10.51 20.70 -8.57
CA LYS A 114 10.02 19.95 -9.72
C LYS A 114 9.45 18.59 -9.31
N ALA A 115 10.15 17.84 -8.46
CA ALA A 115 9.67 16.55 -7.97
C ALA A 115 8.39 16.71 -7.14
N ILE A 116 8.36 17.69 -6.23
CA ILE A 116 7.18 18.06 -5.44
C ILE A 116 6.00 18.34 -6.36
N SER A 117 6.20 19.14 -7.41
CA SER A 117 5.12 19.46 -8.36
C SER A 117 4.56 18.22 -9.04
N GLN A 118 5.41 17.29 -9.47
CA GLN A 118 4.94 16.07 -10.14
C GLN A 118 4.20 15.14 -9.18
N PHE A 119 4.74 14.90 -7.98
CA PHE A 119 4.05 14.07 -6.98
C PHE A 119 2.76 14.71 -6.48
N LYS A 120 2.71 16.04 -6.38
CA LYS A 120 1.48 16.78 -6.09
C LYS A 120 0.40 16.48 -7.13
N THR A 121 0.72 16.67 -8.41
CA THR A 121 -0.21 16.39 -9.51
C THR A 121 -0.63 14.92 -9.53
N ALA A 122 0.30 14.00 -9.27
CA ALA A 122 0.01 12.58 -9.18
C ALA A 122 -0.98 12.26 -8.02
N TYR A 123 -0.80 12.89 -6.86
CA TYR A 123 -1.67 12.70 -5.71
C TYR A 123 -3.07 13.31 -5.91
N GLU A 124 -3.16 14.50 -6.52
CA GLU A 124 -4.43 15.10 -6.93
C GLU A 124 -5.21 14.18 -7.88
N ALA A 125 -4.52 13.63 -8.89
CA ALA A 125 -5.12 12.65 -9.81
C ALA A 125 -5.59 11.39 -9.09
N TYR A 126 -4.83 10.91 -8.10
CA TYR A 126 -5.22 9.77 -7.28
C TYR A 126 -6.48 10.04 -6.46
N ILE A 127 -6.61 11.23 -5.86
CA ILE A 127 -7.81 11.58 -5.10
C ILE A 127 -9.04 11.53 -6.01
N VAL A 128 -8.95 12.09 -7.22
CA VAL A 128 -10.05 12.04 -8.21
C VAL A 128 -10.39 10.60 -8.58
N HIS A 129 -9.38 9.77 -8.86
CA HIS A 129 -9.56 8.34 -9.15
C HIS A 129 -10.25 7.62 -7.99
N ALA A 130 -9.76 7.80 -6.76
CA ALA A 130 -10.31 7.15 -5.57
C ALA A 130 -11.77 7.54 -5.30
N VAL A 131 -12.14 8.80 -5.54
CA VAL A 131 -13.54 9.26 -5.45
C VAL A 131 -14.41 8.58 -6.51
N ALA A 132 -13.92 8.47 -7.75
CA ALA A 132 -14.62 7.79 -8.83
C ALA A 132 -14.84 6.30 -8.51
N VAL A 133 -13.81 5.61 -8.01
CA VAL A 133 -13.89 4.21 -7.56
C VAL A 133 -14.93 4.04 -6.45
N ALA A 134 -14.90 4.91 -5.43
CA ALA A 134 -15.86 4.85 -4.32
C ALA A 134 -17.30 5.07 -4.81
N LYS A 135 -17.51 5.99 -5.75
CA LYS A 135 -18.81 6.23 -6.38
C LYS A 135 -19.29 5.00 -7.16
N ALA A 136 -18.44 4.44 -8.01
CA ALA A 136 -18.75 3.25 -8.81
C ALA A 136 -19.13 2.06 -7.91
N ALA A 137 -18.37 1.85 -6.81
CA ALA A 137 -18.65 0.80 -5.84
C ALA A 137 -20.04 0.93 -5.19
N ARG A 138 -20.46 2.17 -4.85
CA ARG A 138 -21.80 2.42 -4.30
C ARG A 138 -22.91 2.09 -5.29
N VAL A 139 -22.73 2.45 -6.56
CA VAL A 139 -23.69 2.15 -7.63
C VAL A 139 -23.80 0.64 -7.87
N ALA A 140 -22.67 -0.05 -7.95
CA ALA A 140 -22.64 -1.51 -8.12
C ALA A 140 -23.33 -2.23 -6.96
N LYS A 141 -23.09 -1.79 -5.71
CA LYS A 141 -23.76 -2.32 -4.52
C LYS A 141 -25.27 -2.13 -4.59
N ALA A 142 -25.74 -0.93 -4.96
CA ALA A 142 -27.17 -0.63 -5.10
C ALA A 142 -27.85 -1.45 -6.20
N ALA A 143 -27.16 -1.68 -7.33
CA ALA A 143 -27.68 -2.53 -8.40
C ALA A 143 -27.81 -4.00 -7.96
N LYS A 144 -26.82 -4.53 -7.22
CA LYS A 144 -26.84 -5.90 -6.69
C LYS A 144 -27.99 -6.10 -5.69
N THR A 145 -28.22 -5.14 -4.79
CA THR A 145 -29.34 -5.21 -3.83
C THR A 145 -30.69 -5.10 -4.50
N ALA A 146 -30.86 -4.22 -5.50
CA ALA A 146 -32.10 -4.09 -6.26
C ALA A 146 -32.43 -5.37 -7.04
N LYS A 147 -31.42 -6.00 -7.66
CA LYS A 147 -31.59 -7.29 -8.36
C LYS A 147 -32.01 -8.41 -7.40
N ALA A 148 -31.39 -8.47 -6.22
CA ALA A 148 -31.75 -9.45 -5.18
C ALA A 148 -33.18 -9.24 -4.65
N ALA A 149 -33.58 -7.99 -4.39
CA ALA A 149 -34.94 -7.66 -3.94
C ALA A 149 -36.00 -8.05 -4.98
N LYS A 150 -35.73 -7.80 -6.27
CA LYS A 150 -36.64 -8.19 -7.37
C LYS A 150 -36.77 -9.72 -7.47
N ALA A 151 -35.68 -10.46 -7.33
CA ALA A 151 -35.71 -11.92 -7.33
C ALA A 151 -36.50 -12.49 -6.14
N ALA A 152 -36.29 -11.94 -4.93
CA ALA A 152 -37.04 -12.35 -3.74
C ALA A 152 -38.55 -12.05 -3.84
N ALA A 153 -38.92 -10.92 -4.45
CA ALA A 153 -40.33 -10.59 -4.71
C ALA A 153 -40.98 -11.55 -5.70
N ALA A 154 -40.27 -11.97 -6.75
CA ALA A 154 -40.79 -12.92 -7.74
C ALA A 154 -41.03 -14.32 -7.17
N VAL A 155 -40.20 -14.76 -6.22
CA VAL A 155 -40.38 -16.07 -5.53
C VAL A 155 -41.58 -16.06 -4.57
N ARG A 156 -41.96 -14.91 -4.02
CA ARG A 156 -43.08 -14.80 -3.06
C ARG A 156 -44.47 -14.77 -3.69
N VAL A 157 -44.56 -14.62 -5.01
CA VAL A 157 -45.83 -14.49 -5.76
C VAL A 157 -46.24 -15.83 -6.41
N HIS A 158 -45.41 -16.86 -6.27
CA HIS A 158 -45.71 -18.25 -6.65
C HIS A 158 -45.87 -19.13 -5.42
#